data_AF-A0A7H9BT04-F1
#
_entry.id   AF-A0A7H9BT04-F1
#
_cell.length_a   1.000
_cell.length_b   1.000
_cell.length_c   1.000
_cell.angle_alpha   90.00
_cell.angle_beta   90.00
_cell.angle_gamma   90.00
#
_symmetry.space_group_name_H-M   'P 1'
#
loop_
_entity.id
_entity.type
_entity.pdbx_description
1 polymer ?
#
loop_
_entity_poly.entity_id
_entity_poly.type
_entity_poly.pdbx_seq_one_letter_code
_entity_poly.pdbx_strand_id
1 'polypeptide(L)'
;MTIPATYAAIITAAGRGTRAGAGLPKQWRSLAGQTVLGRSIAAFAGFPRIVVTLAPEDMAHGVAELSGPVTLVAGGATRSGSVRAALESLEGAGVTHVLIHDGARPLVSPRVIDGVVAALAAGAPAAAPALPVTDALWRAADGRVTATASREGLFRAQTPQGFALDAILAAHRAHPEGAADDVELAIRAGLPVTVTPGDEDNLKLTWPEDFARAERILGDAMDIRLGNGFDVHAFTAGDHVWLCGVKIPHDKALLGHSDADVGMHALTDAIYGALAQGDIGRHFPPSDPQWKGAESHIFLRHAAMLARQMGYEISNADVTLICERPKVGPHAGAMALRLSEIISVEPDRVSVKATTSERLGFTGREEGIAAIATVTLVKG
;
A
#
# COMPACT_ATOMS: atom_id res chain seq x y z
N MET A 1 16.02 15.40 -4.52
CA MET A 1 17.34 16.08 -4.67
C MET A 1 18.45 15.06 -4.37
N THR A 2 19.69 15.20 -4.89
CA THR A 2 20.80 14.33 -4.44
C THR A 2 21.30 14.81 -3.07
N ILE A 3 21.26 13.94 -2.06
CA ILE A 3 21.74 14.26 -0.72
C ILE A 3 23.27 14.32 -0.69
N PRO A 4 23.89 15.37 -0.14
CA PRO A 4 25.35 15.45 -0.06
C PRO A 4 25.95 14.30 0.79
N ALA A 5 27.12 13.81 0.40
CA ALA A 5 27.80 12.70 1.08
C ALA A 5 28.16 12.99 2.55
N THR A 6 28.24 14.27 2.91
CA THR A 6 28.56 14.76 4.26
C THR A 6 27.32 14.97 5.15
N TYR A 7 26.13 14.57 4.70
CA TYR A 7 24.89 14.69 5.47
C TYR A 7 24.52 13.34 6.09
N ALA A 8 23.91 13.39 7.27
CA ALA A 8 23.37 12.21 7.95
C ALA A 8 21.93 12.44 8.44
N ALA A 9 21.17 11.36 8.58
CA ALA A 9 19.86 11.39 9.21
C ALA A 9 19.94 10.74 10.60
N ILE A 10 19.26 11.32 11.59
CA ILE A 10 19.08 10.77 12.92
C ILE A 10 17.59 10.51 13.12
N ILE A 11 17.18 9.25 13.28
CA ILE A 11 15.80 8.86 13.53
C ILE A 11 15.63 8.52 15.01
N THR A 12 14.73 9.24 15.69
CA THR A 12 14.53 9.08 17.14
C THR A 12 13.41 8.11 17.47
N ALA A 13 13.73 7.02 18.18
CA ALA A 13 12.78 5.96 18.53
C ALA A 13 12.98 5.38 19.94
N ALA A 14 13.74 6.05 20.81
CA ALA A 14 13.97 5.60 22.20
C ALA A 14 12.79 5.88 23.16
N GLY A 15 11.77 6.62 22.72
CA GLY A 15 10.60 6.93 23.55
C GLY A 15 9.60 5.78 23.60
N ARG A 16 9.08 5.45 24.80
CA ARG A 16 8.15 4.30 24.97
C ARG A 16 6.75 4.50 24.38
N GLY A 17 6.33 5.74 24.15
CA GLY A 17 5.06 6.03 23.47
C GLY A 17 3.81 5.54 24.21
N THR A 18 3.78 5.56 25.55
CA THR A 18 2.69 5.03 26.40
C THR A 18 1.29 5.59 26.08
N ARG A 19 1.22 6.76 25.45
CA ARG A 19 -0.03 7.40 24.99
C ARG A 19 -0.69 6.74 23.78
N ALA A 20 0.03 5.91 23.03
CA ALA A 20 -0.47 5.26 21.82
C ALA A 20 -1.36 4.02 22.11
N GLY A 21 -1.76 3.80 23.37
CA GLY A 21 -2.57 2.65 23.79
C GLY A 21 -1.75 1.39 24.10
N ALA A 22 -2.43 0.33 24.53
CA ALA A 22 -1.81 -0.95 24.92
C ALA A 22 -1.19 -1.71 23.73
N GLY A 23 -0.22 -2.58 24.00
CA GLY A 23 0.42 -3.45 23.01
C GLY A 23 1.91 -3.15 22.81
N LEU A 24 2.45 -3.51 21.64
CA LEU A 24 3.84 -3.24 21.28
C LEU A 24 4.14 -1.73 21.34
N PRO A 25 5.39 -1.33 21.66
CA PRO A 25 5.83 0.05 21.51
C PRO A 25 5.50 0.55 20.11
N LYS A 26 4.99 1.79 20.04
CA LYS A 26 4.36 2.33 18.81
C LYS A 26 5.26 2.27 17.57
N GLN A 27 6.57 2.40 17.76
CA GLN A 27 7.58 2.35 16.71
C GLN A 27 7.62 0.98 15.99
N TRP A 28 7.22 -0.10 16.67
CA TRP A 28 7.23 -1.47 16.15
C TRP A 28 5.87 -1.93 15.63
N ARG A 29 4.81 -1.11 15.75
CA ARG A 29 3.49 -1.46 15.23
C ARG A 29 3.47 -1.41 13.71
N SER A 30 2.71 -2.31 13.10
CA SER A 30 2.47 -2.32 11.65
C SER A 30 1.63 -1.11 11.24
N LEU A 31 1.96 -0.54 10.08
CA LEU A 31 1.28 0.53 9.40
C LEU A 31 1.37 0.25 7.89
N ALA A 32 0.27 -0.25 7.31
CA ALA A 32 0.18 -0.71 5.92
C ALA A 32 1.34 -1.66 5.53
N GLY A 33 1.52 -2.73 6.31
CA GLY A 33 2.47 -3.81 6.01
C GLY A 33 3.94 -3.56 6.42
N GLN A 34 4.27 -2.39 6.99
CA GLN A 34 5.61 -2.07 7.49
C GLN A 34 5.54 -1.51 8.91
N THR A 35 6.60 -1.65 9.72
CA THR A 35 6.64 -1.01 11.03
C THR A 35 6.68 0.52 10.87
N VAL A 36 6.09 1.26 11.83
CA VAL A 36 6.15 2.72 11.88
C VAL A 36 7.60 3.23 11.77
N LEU A 37 8.52 2.60 12.50
CA LEU A 37 9.94 2.95 12.44
C LEU A 37 10.56 2.59 11.10
N GLY A 38 10.29 1.40 10.56
CA GLY A 38 10.80 0.96 9.26
C GLY A 38 10.40 1.94 8.14
N ARG A 39 9.15 2.40 8.15
CA ARG A 39 8.66 3.41 7.20
C ARG A 39 9.36 4.76 7.38
N SER A 40 9.55 5.20 8.63
CA SER A 40 10.27 6.43 8.92
C SER A 40 11.73 6.37 8.44
N ILE A 41 12.41 5.22 8.61
CA ILE A 41 13.78 5.01 8.11
C ILE A 41 13.81 5.00 6.58
N ALA A 42 12.88 4.31 5.93
CA ALA A 42 12.82 4.20 4.48
C ALA A 42 12.71 5.57 3.78
N ALA A 43 12.03 6.54 4.40
CA ALA A 43 11.95 7.91 3.88
C ALA A 43 13.32 8.61 3.75
N PHE A 44 14.33 8.15 4.49
CA PHE A 44 15.70 8.68 4.47
C PHE A 44 16.71 7.77 3.78
N ALA A 45 16.27 6.74 3.03
CA ALA A 45 17.16 5.77 2.39
C ALA A 45 18.20 6.38 1.41
N GLY A 46 17.98 7.62 0.95
CA GLY A 46 18.95 8.36 0.14
C GLY A 46 20.12 8.99 0.93
N PHE A 47 20.09 8.96 2.26
CA PHE A 47 21.17 9.48 3.10
C PHE A 47 22.32 8.46 3.20
N PRO A 48 23.59 8.89 3.03
CA PRO A 48 24.75 8.01 3.17
C PRO A 48 24.89 7.37 4.56
N ARG A 49 24.37 8.05 5.59
CA ARG A 49 24.41 7.58 6.97
C ARG A 49 23.08 7.85 7.65
N ILE A 50 22.54 6.81 8.27
CA ILE A 50 21.31 6.87 9.05
C ILE A 50 21.62 6.29 10.43
N VAL A 51 21.43 7.09 11.47
CA VAL A 51 21.57 6.69 12.86
C VAL A 51 20.17 6.59 13.46
N VAL A 52 19.88 5.49 14.14
CA VAL A 52 18.60 5.27 14.81
C VAL A 52 18.84 5.12 16.30
N THR A 53 18.12 5.90 17.10
CA THR A 53 18.18 5.77 18.56
C THR A 53 17.06 4.88 19.05
N LEU A 54 17.39 3.86 19.84
CA LEU A 54 16.43 2.91 20.42
C LEU A 54 16.58 2.86 21.93
N ALA A 55 15.51 2.53 22.64
CA ALA A 55 15.63 2.26 24.07
C ALA A 55 16.55 1.04 24.28
N PRO A 56 17.37 0.99 25.34
CA PRO A 56 18.27 -0.14 25.59
C PRO A 56 17.58 -1.52 25.51
N GLU A 57 16.34 -1.61 25.99
CA GLU A 57 15.52 -2.82 25.93
C GLU A 57 15.04 -3.21 24.53
N ASP A 58 14.95 -2.25 23.60
CA ASP A 58 14.53 -2.45 22.22
C ASP A 58 15.71 -2.78 21.30
N MET A 59 16.97 -2.67 21.78
CA MET A 59 18.17 -2.85 20.96
C MET A 59 18.25 -4.24 20.31
N ALA A 60 17.90 -5.30 21.05
CA ALA A 60 17.93 -6.67 20.52
C ALA A 60 16.94 -6.85 19.36
N HIS A 61 15.72 -6.30 19.50
CA HIS A 61 14.72 -6.32 18.44
C HIS A 61 15.14 -5.46 17.25
N GLY A 62 15.70 -4.27 17.51
CA GLY A 62 16.24 -3.40 16.46
C GLY A 62 17.37 -4.04 15.66
N VAL A 63 18.28 -4.78 16.31
CA VAL A 63 19.33 -5.52 15.59
C VAL A 63 18.73 -6.61 14.70
N ALA A 64 17.70 -7.33 15.18
CA ALA A 64 17.05 -8.36 14.39
C ALA A 64 16.33 -7.80 13.14
N GLU A 65 15.62 -6.68 13.28
CA GLU A 65 14.76 -6.12 12.23
C GLU A 65 15.46 -5.10 11.31
N LEU A 66 16.47 -4.37 11.81
CA LEU A 66 17.06 -3.20 11.14
C LEU A 66 18.56 -3.34 10.86
N SER A 67 19.17 -4.50 11.09
CA SER A 67 20.61 -4.68 10.86
C SER A 67 20.98 -4.50 9.37
N GLY A 68 22.05 -3.74 9.12
CA GLY A 68 22.55 -3.46 7.78
C GLY A 68 22.39 -1.99 7.36
N PRO A 69 21.16 -1.50 7.06
CA PRO A 69 20.96 -0.19 6.45
C PRO A 69 21.20 1.01 7.39
N VAL A 70 21.29 0.78 8.72
CA VAL A 70 21.38 1.84 9.71
C VAL A 70 22.40 1.52 10.82
N THR A 71 22.90 2.56 11.48
CA THR A 71 23.64 2.44 12.74
C THR A 71 22.69 2.60 13.91
N LEU A 72 22.64 1.61 14.80
CA LEU A 72 21.79 1.66 16.00
C LEU A 72 22.58 2.21 17.19
N VAL A 73 22.01 3.18 17.89
CA VAL A 73 22.57 3.79 19.10
C VAL A 73 21.59 3.63 20.24
N ALA A 74 22.06 3.15 21.40
CA ALA A 74 21.25 3.11 22.60
C ALA A 74 20.93 4.54 23.06
N GLY A 75 19.65 4.84 23.22
CA GLY A 75 19.14 6.13 23.68
C GLY A 75 19.44 6.38 25.16
N GLY A 76 19.42 7.65 25.54
CA GLY A 76 19.54 8.09 26.93
C GLY A 76 18.19 8.13 27.65
N ALA A 77 18.21 8.49 28.94
CA ALA A 77 17.00 8.59 29.77
C ALA A 77 15.99 9.66 29.27
N THR A 78 16.45 10.62 28.46
CA THR A 78 15.63 11.69 27.88
C THR A 78 15.72 11.69 26.36
N ARG A 79 14.75 12.34 25.69
CA ARG A 79 14.81 12.56 24.23
C ARG A 79 16.11 13.29 23.85
N SER A 80 16.43 14.36 24.57
CA SER A 80 17.65 15.15 24.39
C SER A 80 18.91 14.29 24.54
N GLY A 81 18.99 13.47 25.60
CA GLY A 81 20.11 12.56 25.81
C GLY A 81 20.25 11.50 24.70
N SER A 82 19.14 11.02 24.14
CA SER A 82 19.14 10.10 23.00
C SER A 82 19.68 10.76 21.74
N VAL A 83 19.20 11.96 21.41
CA VAL A 83 19.69 12.74 20.26
C VAL A 83 21.19 13.04 20.42
N ARG A 84 21.62 13.49 21.61
CA ARG A 84 23.03 13.75 21.89
C ARG A 84 23.91 12.51 21.63
N ALA A 85 23.51 11.34 22.11
CA ALA A 85 24.27 10.10 21.87
C ALA A 85 24.42 9.79 20.37
N ALA A 86 23.36 10.02 19.58
CA ALA A 86 23.44 9.87 18.12
C ALA A 86 24.36 10.92 17.48
N LEU A 87 24.29 12.18 17.91
CA LEU A 87 25.18 13.24 17.41
C LEU A 87 26.66 12.92 17.73
N GLU A 88 26.95 12.46 18.94
CA GLU A 88 28.30 12.06 19.37
C GLU A 88 28.83 10.88 18.53
N SER A 89 27.96 9.94 18.10
CA SER A 89 28.37 8.85 17.21
C SER A 89 28.79 9.29 15.81
N LEU A 90 28.45 10.52 15.41
CA LEU A 90 28.79 11.09 14.10
C LEU A 90 30.02 12.02 14.16
N GLU A 91 30.49 12.38 15.36
CA GLU A 91 31.64 13.27 15.55
C GLU A 91 32.90 12.63 14.94
N GLY A 92 33.63 13.39 14.12
CA GLY A 92 34.81 12.90 13.41
C GLY A 92 34.55 11.97 12.21
N ALA A 93 33.29 11.64 11.89
CA ALA A 93 32.96 10.77 10.75
C ALA A 93 32.95 11.47 9.38
N GLY A 94 33.36 12.74 9.30
CA GLY A 94 33.22 13.57 8.10
C GLY A 94 31.78 13.97 7.78
N VAL A 95 30.87 13.88 8.75
CA VAL A 95 29.52 14.46 8.68
C VAL A 95 29.61 15.95 9.02
N THR A 96 28.93 16.78 8.25
CA THR A 96 28.86 18.24 8.45
C THR A 96 27.46 18.70 8.84
N HIS A 97 26.42 17.99 8.41
CA HIS A 97 25.03 18.35 8.66
C HIS A 97 24.22 17.11 9.05
N VAL A 98 23.22 17.33 9.89
CA VAL A 98 22.31 16.29 10.36
C VAL A 98 20.87 16.72 10.21
N LEU A 99 20.00 15.77 9.85
CA LEU A 99 18.55 15.92 9.93
C LEU A 99 18.02 15.02 11.05
N ILE A 100 17.48 15.61 12.11
CA ILE A 100 16.91 14.91 13.26
C ILE A 100 15.41 14.74 13.04
N HIS A 101 14.95 13.49 12.97
CA HIS A 101 13.57 13.13 12.68
C HIS A 101 12.94 12.31 13.81
N ASP A 102 11.63 12.47 13.99
CA ASP A 102 10.87 11.65 14.94
C ASP A 102 10.50 10.35 14.24
N GLY A 103 10.95 9.19 14.74
CA GLY A 103 10.58 7.88 14.19
C GLY A 103 9.09 7.54 14.32
N ALA A 104 8.30 8.44 14.92
CA ALA A 104 6.85 8.38 14.99
C ALA A 104 6.16 9.25 13.92
N ARG A 105 6.89 9.79 12.92
CA ARG A 105 6.35 10.53 11.77
C ARG A 105 6.59 9.75 10.47
N PRO A 106 5.91 8.61 10.28
CA PRO A 106 6.24 7.67 9.20
C PRO A 106 5.78 8.14 7.81
N LEU A 107 5.20 9.34 7.70
CA LEU A 107 4.58 9.86 6.48
C LEU A 107 5.30 11.11 5.94
N VAL A 108 6.53 11.36 6.40
CA VAL A 108 7.31 12.48 5.87
C VAL A 108 7.54 12.30 4.36
N SER A 109 7.16 13.32 3.58
CA SER A 109 7.32 13.29 2.13
C SER A 109 8.72 13.75 1.69
N PRO A 110 9.21 13.32 0.52
CA PRO A 110 10.48 13.79 -0.03
C PRO A 110 10.54 15.32 -0.16
N ARG A 111 9.40 15.98 -0.44
CA ARG A 111 9.29 17.44 -0.53
C ARG A 111 9.69 18.13 0.79
N VAL A 112 9.25 17.59 1.94
CA VAL A 112 9.58 18.15 3.26
C VAL A 112 11.08 17.98 3.54
N ILE A 113 11.63 16.80 3.25
CA ILE A 113 13.06 16.50 3.45
C ILE A 113 13.93 17.40 2.55
N ASP A 114 13.62 17.43 1.24
CA ASP A 114 14.34 18.22 0.24
C ASP A 114 14.29 19.73 0.59
N GLY A 115 13.18 20.22 1.14
CA GLY A 115 13.08 21.63 1.59
C GLY A 115 14.07 21.98 2.70
N VAL A 116 14.26 21.08 3.68
CA VAL A 116 15.26 21.26 4.76
C VAL A 116 16.67 21.19 4.21
N VAL A 117 16.95 20.20 3.36
CA VAL A 117 18.28 20.02 2.74
C VAL A 117 18.64 21.21 1.87
N ALA A 118 17.70 21.72 1.07
CA ALA A 118 17.92 22.89 0.22
C ALA A 118 18.22 24.15 1.03
N ALA A 119 17.55 24.36 2.17
CA ALA A 119 17.81 25.50 3.05
C ALA A 119 19.24 25.43 3.65
N LEU A 120 19.65 24.25 4.13
CA LEU A 120 21.02 24.05 4.63
C LEU A 120 22.07 24.24 3.53
N ALA A 121 21.83 23.69 2.34
CA ALA A 121 22.72 23.84 1.18
C ALA A 121 22.84 25.31 0.71
N ALA A 122 21.80 26.12 0.93
CA ALA A 122 21.81 27.56 0.68
C ALA A 122 22.55 28.37 1.76
N GLY A 123 23.09 27.71 2.80
CA GLY A 123 23.88 28.33 3.86
C GLY A 123 23.12 28.64 5.15
N ALA A 124 21.87 28.17 5.31
CA ALA A 124 21.18 28.30 6.58
C ALA A 124 21.88 27.42 7.65
N PRO A 125 22.18 27.96 8.85
CA PRO A 125 22.84 27.17 9.90
C PRO A 125 21.91 26.11 10.51
N ALA A 126 20.61 26.35 10.45
CA ALA A 126 19.56 25.41 10.85
C ALA A 126 18.28 25.65 10.03
N ALA A 127 17.50 24.60 9.81
CA ALA A 127 16.23 24.66 9.11
C ALA A 127 15.22 23.63 9.64
N ALA A 128 13.95 24.00 9.76
CA ALA A 128 12.91 23.09 10.25
C ALA A 128 11.57 23.31 9.54
N PRO A 129 10.86 22.23 9.16
CA PRO A 129 9.57 22.32 8.54
C PRO A 129 8.52 22.67 9.58
N ALA A 130 7.59 23.55 9.22
CA ALA A 130 6.46 23.87 10.06
C ALA A 130 5.23 24.26 9.23
N LEU A 131 4.07 24.20 9.88
CA LEU A 131 2.79 24.62 9.29
C LEU A 131 2.23 25.79 10.08
N PRO A 132 1.71 26.85 9.44
CA PRO A 132 1.03 27.92 10.17
C PRO A 132 -0.16 27.34 10.96
N VAL A 133 -0.43 27.92 12.13
CA VAL A 133 -1.62 27.58 12.91
C VAL A 133 -2.84 28.20 12.23
N THR A 134 -3.78 27.36 11.79
CA THR A 134 -5.02 27.77 11.12
C THR A 134 -6.22 27.80 12.04
N ASP A 135 -6.20 27.05 13.15
CA ASP A 135 -7.31 27.02 14.09
C ASP A 135 -7.28 28.21 15.05
N ALA A 136 -8.44 28.54 15.65
CA ALA A 136 -8.47 29.51 16.74
C ALA A 136 -7.78 28.90 17.98
N LEU A 137 -6.92 29.69 18.64
CA LEU A 137 -6.22 29.24 19.85
C LEU A 137 -6.91 29.75 21.11
N TRP A 138 -7.11 28.85 22.06
CA TRP A 138 -7.67 29.14 23.37
C TRP A 138 -6.71 28.74 24.48
N ARG A 139 -6.67 29.54 25.53
CA ARG A 139 -6.20 29.12 26.86
C ARG A 139 -7.41 28.56 27.59
N ALA A 140 -7.23 27.43 28.26
CA ALA A 140 -8.28 26.79 29.03
C ALA A 140 -7.75 26.31 30.38
N ALA A 141 -8.60 26.34 31.40
CA ALA A 141 -8.38 25.77 32.73
C ALA A 141 -9.70 25.17 33.23
N ASP A 142 -9.64 24.07 33.96
CA ASP A 142 -10.82 23.40 34.55
C ASP A 142 -11.97 23.15 33.55
N GLY A 143 -11.62 22.75 32.32
CA GLY A 143 -12.58 22.46 31.25
C GLY A 143 -13.28 23.70 30.65
N ARG A 144 -12.83 24.91 30.97
CA ARG A 144 -13.40 26.17 30.47
C ARG A 144 -12.34 26.99 29.73
N VAL A 145 -12.74 27.60 28.62
CA VAL A 145 -11.90 28.59 27.91
C VAL A 145 -11.78 29.84 28.80
N THR A 146 -10.54 30.22 29.12
CA THR A 146 -10.22 31.38 29.96
C THR A 146 -9.78 32.59 29.14
N ALA A 147 -9.21 32.37 27.95
CA ALA A 147 -8.83 33.43 27.03
C ALA A 147 -8.64 32.89 25.61
N THR A 148 -8.70 33.78 24.61
CA THR A 148 -8.23 33.48 23.25
C THR A 148 -6.78 33.95 23.07
N ALA A 149 -6.07 33.41 22.09
CA ALA A 149 -4.73 33.84 21.70
C ALA A 149 -4.67 34.07 20.18
N SER A 150 -3.89 35.07 19.75
CA SER A 150 -3.62 35.25 18.32
C SER A 150 -2.82 34.07 17.79
N ARG A 151 -3.18 33.60 16.59
CA ARG A 151 -2.44 32.59 15.84
C ARG A 151 -1.40 33.17 14.88
N GLU A 152 -1.35 34.50 14.77
CA GLU A 152 -0.40 35.20 13.90
C GLU A 152 1.04 34.89 14.29
N GLY A 153 1.86 34.50 13.31
CA GLY A 153 3.25 34.11 13.53
C GLY A 153 3.44 32.78 14.28
N LEU A 154 2.38 32.03 14.59
CA LEU A 154 2.48 30.72 15.24
C LEU A 154 2.50 29.59 14.22
N PHE A 155 3.41 28.65 14.44
CA PHE A 155 3.62 27.50 13.59
C PHE A 155 3.61 26.21 14.42
N ARG A 156 3.04 25.15 13.86
CA ARG A 156 3.14 23.78 14.35
C ARG A 156 4.44 23.18 13.81
N ALA A 157 5.43 23.05 14.67
CA ALA A 157 6.73 22.48 14.31
C ALA A 157 6.60 21.01 13.89
N GLN A 158 7.38 20.64 12.87
CA GLN A 158 7.53 19.28 12.39
C GLN A 158 9.00 18.88 12.38
N THR A 159 9.25 17.62 12.06
CA THR A 159 10.59 17.09 11.78
C THR A 159 10.56 16.43 10.39
N PRO A 160 11.70 16.29 9.68
CA PRO A 160 13.08 16.43 10.15
C PRO A 160 13.52 17.87 10.42
N GLN A 161 14.31 18.08 11.46
CA GLN A 161 14.95 19.37 11.79
C GLN A 161 16.43 19.27 11.42
N GLY A 162 16.89 20.16 10.55
CA GLY A 162 18.23 20.16 9.96
C GLY A 162 19.17 21.15 10.63
N PHE A 163 20.43 20.76 10.86
CA PHE A 163 21.44 21.58 11.52
C PHE A 163 22.86 21.28 11.01
N ALA A 164 23.76 22.25 11.12
CA ALA A 164 25.19 21.97 11.14
C ALA A 164 25.54 21.11 12.38
N LEU A 165 26.27 20.00 12.19
CA LEU A 165 26.53 18.99 13.21
C LEU A 165 27.22 19.58 14.45
N ASP A 166 28.35 20.27 14.25
CA ASP A 166 29.15 20.80 15.36
C ASP A 166 28.36 21.78 16.23
N ALA A 167 27.53 22.61 15.59
CA ALA A 167 26.73 23.63 16.26
C ALA A 167 25.62 23.02 17.12
N ILE A 168 24.85 22.06 16.57
CA ILE A 168 23.77 21.42 17.33
C ILE A 168 24.30 20.48 18.41
N LEU A 169 25.44 19.80 18.16
CA LEU A 169 26.11 18.98 19.16
C LEU A 169 26.60 19.83 20.33
N ALA A 170 27.21 20.99 20.07
CA ALA A 170 27.60 21.93 21.12
C ALA A 170 26.39 22.42 21.93
N ALA A 171 25.26 22.72 21.28
CA ALA A 171 24.03 23.12 21.96
C ALA A 171 23.50 22.03 22.91
N HIS A 172 23.48 20.77 22.45
CA HIS A 172 23.09 19.60 23.27
C HIS A 172 24.04 19.36 24.45
N ARG A 173 25.35 19.61 24.28
CA ARG A 173 26.33 19.51 25.36
C ARG A 173 26.16 20.61 26.41
N ALA A 174 25.85 21.84 25.98
CA ALA A 174 25.67 22.98 26.87
C ALA A 174 24.32 22.97 27.61
N HIS A 175 23.26 22.48 26.98
CA HIS A 175 21.90 22.48 27.53
C HIS A 175 21.27 21.08 27.42
N PRO A 176 21.66 20.13 28.28
CA PRO A 176 21.26 18.73 28.13
C PRO A 176 19.76 18.49 28.36
N GLU A 177 19.03 19.40 29.01
CA GLU A 177 17.64 19.19 29.44
C GLU A 177 16.73 20.42 29.22
N GLY A 178 15.42 20.17 29.26
CA GLY A 178 14.40 21.22 29.35
C GLY A 178 14.02 21.93 28.05
N ALA A 179 14.36 21.38 26.89
CA ALA A 179 13.88 21.84 25.59
C ALA A 179 12.79 20.90 25.04
N ALA A 180 11.78 21.47 24.38
CA ALA A 180 10.67 20.74 23.76
C ALA A 180 11.11 19.99 22.50
N ASP A 181 12.02 20.57 21.71
CA ASP A 181 12.62 19.99 20.51
C ASP A 181 14.03 20.55 20.25
N ASP A 182 14.64 20.15 19.12
CA ASP A 182 16.01 20.53 18.77
C ASP A 182 16.11 21.98 18.25
N VAL A 183 15.00 22.52 17.72
CA VAL A 183 14.88 23.94 17.33
C VAL A 183 14.98 24.85 18.55
N GLU A 184 14.31 24.51 19.67
CA GLU A 184 14.44 25.30 20.89
C GLU A 184 15.87 25.32 21.42
N LEU A 185 16.59 24.19 21.37
CA LEU A 185 18.02 24.14 21.73
C LEU A 185 18.88 25.01 20.81
N ALA A 186 18.63 24.96 19.50
CA ALA A 186 19.34 25.78 18.53
C ALA A 186 19.14 27.29 18.82
N ILE A 187 17.90 27.72 19.08
CA ILE A 187 17.60 29.12 19.41
C ILE A 187 18.29 29.55 20.71
N ARG A 188 18.25 28.71 21.77
CA ARG A 188 18.95 28.99 23.03
C ARG A 188 20.46 29.12 22.84
N ALA A 189 21.04 28.41 21.88
CA ALA A 189 22.45 28.51 21.50
C ALA A 189 22.75 29.66 20.52
N GLY A 190 21.76 30.49 20.18
CA GLY A 190 21.91 31.62 19.26
C GLY A 190 21.96 31.24 17.78
N LEU A 191 21.57 30.02 17.42
CA LEU A 191 21.51 29.55 16.04
C LEU A 191 20.17 29.97 15.40
N PRO A 192 20.17 30.81 14.35
CA PRO A 192 18.94 31.16 13.67
C PRO A 192 18.40 29.95 12.90
N VAL A 193 17.10 29.71 13.01
CA VAL A 193 16.43 28.58 12.36
C VAL A 193 15.54 29.07 11.23
N THR A 194 15.82 28.61 10.02
CA THR A 194 15.01 28.88 8.84
C THR A 194 13.75 28.01 8.85
N VAL A 195 12.57 28.60 8.73
CA VAL A 195 11.33 27.84 8.60
C VAL A 195 11.17 27.39 7.15
N THR A 196 11.00 26.08 6.94
CA THR A 196 10.70 25.51 5.63
C THR A 196 9.23 25.04 5.56
N PRO A 197 8.64 24.88 4.36
CA PRO A 197 7.26 24.41 4.24
C PRO A 197 7.08 22.99 4.80
N GLY A 198 6.16 22.83 5.75
CA GLY A 198 5.73 21.52 6.27
C GLY A 198 4.70 20.80 5.39
N ASP A 199 4.07 19.78 5.96
CA ASP A 199 3.03 18.97 5.30
C ASP A 199 2.01 18.43 6.32
N GLU A 200 0.70 18.59 6.08
CA GLU A 200 -0.36 18.16 7.01
C GLU A 200 -0.37 16.64 7.22
N ASP A 201 0.11 15.88 6.22
CA ASP A 201 0.17 14.43 6.25
C ASP A 201 1.41 13.92 7.00
N ASN A 202 2.40 14.78 7.27
CA ASN A 202 3.56 14.47 8.12
C ASN A 202 3.20 14.47 9.62
N LEU A 203 2.14 13.74 9.97
CA LEU A 203 1.61 13.68 11.33
C LEU A 203 2.49 12.82 12.24
N LYS A 204 2.53 13.19 13.53
CA LYS A 204 3.23 12.42 14.56
C LYS A 204 2.26 11.48 15.23
N LEU A 205 2.44 10.18 15.05
CA LEU A 205 1.64 9.14 15.70
C LEU A 205 1.81 9.24 17.22
N THR A 206 0.76 9.70 17.89
CA THR A 206 0.73 9.97 19.34
C THR A 206 -0.38 9.21 20.02
N TRP A 207 -1.55 9.16 19.39
CA TRP A 207 -2.78 8.53 19.88
C TRP A 207 -3.20 7.38 18.96
N PRO A 208 -4.06 6.45 19.42
CA PRO A 208 -4.55 5.35 18.60
C PRO A 208 -5.20 5.80 17.28
N GLU A 209 -5.95 6.91 17.30
CA GLU A 209 -6.67 7.44 16.13
C GLU A 209 -5.73 7.92 15.02
N ASP A 210 -4.50 8.28 15.37
CA ASP A 210 -3.47 8.70 14.41
C ASP A 210 -3.07 7.55 13.47
N PHE A 211 -3.13 6.29 13.93
CA PHE A 211 -2.82 5.12 13.10
C PHE A 211 -3.84 4.96 11.99
N ALA A 212 -5.13 4.98 12.33
CA ALA A 212 -6.21 4.89 11.34
C ALA A 212 -6.15 6.07 10.35
N ARG A 213 -5.78 7.27 10.82
CA ARG A 213 -5.54 8.42 9.92
C ARG A 213 -4.36 8.16 8.99
N ALA A 214 -3.25 7.63 9.51
CA ALA A 214 -2.07 7.35 8.72
C ALA A 214 -2.31 6.25 7.68
N GLU A 215 -3.09 5.21 7.99
CA GLU A 215 -3.49 4.18 7.04
C GLU A 215 -4.29 4.77 5.88
N ARG A 216 -5.28 5.64 6.17
CA ARG A 216 -6.04 6.34 5.13
C ARG A 216 -5.17 7.21 4.23
N ILE A 217 -4.16 7.89 4.78
CA ILE A 217 -3.23 8.73 4.00
C ILE A 217 -2.36 7.87 3.09
N LEU A 218 -1.87 6.74 3.58
CA LEU A 218 -1.08 5.81 2.79
C LEU A 218 -1.88 5.17 1.65
N GLY A 219 -3.20 5.16 1.79
CA GLY A 219 -4.10 4.42 0.91
C GLY A 219 -4.01 2.92 1.18
N ASP A 220 -5.09 2.21 0.95
CA ASP A 220 -5.01 0.77 0.86
C ASP A 220 -4.17 0.44 -0.38
N ALA A 221 -3.09 -0.32 -0.20
CA ALA A 221 -2.35 -0.86 -1.33
C ALA A 221 -3.27 -1.89 -2.02
N MET A 222 -4.10 -1.41 -2.94
CA MET A 222 -5.04 -2.25 -3.66
C MET A 222 -4.25 -3.29 -4.46
N ASP A 223 -4.31 -4.54 -4.01
CA ASP A 223 -3.73 -5.67 -4.71
C ASP A 223 -4.64 -6.04 -5.87
N ILE A 224 -4.18 -5.74 -7.08
CA ILE A 224 -4.90 -6.00 -8.33
C ILE A 224 -4.27 -7.22 -9.00
N ARG A 225 -5.10 -8.22 -9.29
CA ARG A 225 -4.69 -9.38 -10.08
C ARG A 225 -5.49 -9.48 -11.36
N LEU A 226 -4.82 -9.84 -12.44
CA LEU A 226 -5.41 -10.10 -13.73
C LEU A 226 -5.31 -11.58 -14.05
N GLY A 227 -6.38 -12.14 -14.58
CA GLY A 227 -6.43 -13.52 -15.02
C GLY A 227 -6.94 -13.61 -16.44
N ASN A 228 -6.41 -14.57 -17.20
CA ASN A 228 -6.85 -14.87 -18.54
C ASN A 228 -7.14 -16.37 -18.63
N GLY A 229 -8.21 -16.72 -19.34
CA GLY A 229 -8.56 -18.09 -19.66
C GLY A 229 -8.88 -18.24 -21.14
N PHE A 230 -8.56 -19.40 -21.68
CA PHE A 230 -8.81 -19.77 -23.06
C PHE A 230 -9.29 -21.22 -23.10
N ASP A 231 -10.45 -21.46 -23.70
CA ASP A 231 -11.01 -22.80 -23.84
C ASP A 231 -11.58 -23.03 -25.24
N VAL A 232 -11.61 -24.29 -25.67
CA VAL A 232 -12.05 -24.70 -27.01
C VAL A 232 -12.84 -26.00 -26.94
N HIS A 233 -14.07 -25.99 -27.45
CA HIS A 233 -14.86 -27.21 -27.63
C HIS A 233 -15.20 -27.45 -29.10
N ALA A 234 -15.03 -28.69 -29.54
CA ALA A 234 -15.42 -29.12 -30.86
C ALA A 234 -16.94 -29.23 -30.96
N PHE A 235 -17.49 -29.02 -32.16
CA PHE A 235 -18.90 -29.33 -32.40
C PHE A 235 -19.13 -30.83 -32.56
N THR A 236 -20.33 -31.27 -32.17
CA THR A 236 -20.88 -32.61 -32.40
C THR A 236 -22.36 -32.51 -32.79
N ALA A 237 -22.98 -33.63 -33.16
CA ALA A 237 -24.42 -33.68 -33.45
C ALA A 237 -25.23 -33.34 -32.18
N GLY A 238 -26.24 -32.48 -32.33
CA GLY A 238 -27.10 -32.04 -31.24
C GLY A 238 -28.14 -31.02 -31.71
N ASP A 239 -28.89 -30.45 -30.78
CA ASP A 239 -29.99 -29.50 -31.06
C ASP A 239 -29.85 -28.15 -30.30
N HIS A 240 -28.74 -27.96 -29.58
CA HIS A 240 -28.43 -26.71 -28.87
C HIS A 240 -26.97 -26.64 -28.45
N VAL A 241 -26.52 -25.43 -28.13
CA VAL A 241 -25.27 -25.16 -27.41
C VAL A 241 -25.55 -24.41 -26.12
N TRP A 242 -24.73 -24.64 -25.09
CA TRP A 242 -24.70 -23.82 -23.89
C TRP A 242 -23.54 -22.83 -24.00
N LEU A 243 -23.83 -21.54 -23.84
CA LEU A 243 -22.84 -20.48 -23.90
C LEU A 243 -23.14 -19.46 -22.81
N CYS A 244 -22.18 -19.26 -21.91
CA CYS A 244 -22.28 -18.38 -20.76
C CYS A 244 -23.59 -18.59 -19.95
N GLY A 245 -24.00 -19.84 -19.77
CA GLY A 245 -25.17 -20.25 -18.99
C GLY A 245 -26.51 -20.09 -19.71
N VAL A 246 -26.48 -19.78 -21.01
CA VAL A 246 -27.67 -19.62 -21.84
C VAL A 246 -27.73 -20.74 -22.87
N LYS A 247 -28.86 -21.45 -22.91
CA LYS A 247 -29.16 -22.47 -23.91
C LYS A 247 -29.59 -21.80 -25.22
N ILE A 248 -28.83 -22.02 -26.30
CA ILE A 248 -29.12 -21.45 -27.61
C ILE A 248 -29.48 -22.57 -28.60
N PRO A 249 -30.64 -22.52 -29.26
CA PRO A 249 -30.98 -23.47 -30.32
C PRO A 249 -29.93 -23.48 -31.44
N HIS A 250 -29.47 -24.67 -31.82
CA HIS A 250 -28.46 -24.86 -32.85
C HIS A 250 -28.59 -26.26 -33.46
N ASP A 251 -28.09 -26.50 -34.67
CA ASP A 251 -28.07 -27.84 -35.29
C ASP A 251 -26.88 -28.71 -34.84
N LYS A 252 -26.15 -28.25 -33.83
CA LYS A 252 -24.95 -28.86 -33.26
C LYS A 252 -24.95 -28.66 -31.75
N ALA A 253 -24.19 -29.49 -31.05
CA ALA A 253 -23.84 -29.32 -29.64
C ALA A 253 -22.32 -29.20 -29.48
N LEU A 254 -21.85 -28.80 -28.29
CA LEU A 254 -20.43 -28.80 -27.96
C LEU A 254 -20.03 -30.13 -27.32
N LEU A 255 -18.92 -30.70 -27.79
CA LEU A 255 -18.33 -31.90 -27.24
C LEU A 255 -17.50 -31.52 -26.00
N GLY A 256 -17.85 -32.07 -24.86
CA GLY A 256 -17.12 -31.86 -23.61
C GLY A 256 -17.74 -32.62 -22.45
N HIS A 257 -17.20 -32.40 -21.27
CA HIS A 257 -17.86 -32.79 -20.02
C HIS A 257 -18.89 -31.73 -19.63
N SER A 258 -19.85 -32.08 -18.75
CA SER A 258 -20.97 -31.20 -18.38
C SER A 258 -21.90 -30.87 -19.57
N ASP A 259 -22.50 -29.69 -19.57
CA ASP A 259 -23.14 -28.94 -20.64
C ASP A 259 -22.15 -28.30 -21.64
N ALA A 260 -20.83 -28.51 -21.46
CA ALA A 260 -19.75 -28.09 -22.36
C ALA A 260 -19.74 -26.58 -22.67
N ASP A 261 -20.02 -25.75 -21.66
CA ASP A 261 -20.06 -24.29 -21.81
C ASP A 261 -18.64 -23.68 -21.86
N VAL A 262 -18.14 -23.51 -23.09
CA VAL A 262 -16.80 -22.98 -23.37
C VAL A 262 -16.58 -21.58 -22.77
N GLY A 263 -17.61 -20.74 -22.68
CA GLY A 263 -17.51 -19.40 -22.13
C GLY A 263 -17.34 -19.40 -20.62
N MET A 264 -18.10 -20.24 -19.91
CA MET A 264 -17.94 -20.42 -18.46
C MET A 264 -16.63 -21.07 -18.09
N HIS A 265 -16.16 -22.06 -18.85
CA HIS A 265 -14.87 -22.69 -18.59
C HIS A 265 -13.71 -21.71 -18.75
N ALA A 266 -13.67 -20.94 -19.83
CA ALA A 266 -12.65 -19.90 -20.00
C ALA A 266 -12.68 -18.87 -18.85
N LEU A 267 -13.86 -18.43 -18.40
CA LEU A 267 -13.96 -17.50 -17.27
C LEU A 267 -13.53 -18.13 -15.93
N THR A 268 -13.84 -19.41 -15.74
CA THR A 268 -13.41 -20.18 -14.56
C THR A 268 -11.87 -20.23 -14.49
N ASP A 269 -11.22 -20.56 -15.59
CA ASP A 269 -9.75 -20.57 -15.69
C ASP A 269 -9.14 -19.17 -15.53
N ALA A 270 -9.80 -18.13 -16.05
CA ALA A 270 -9.35 -16.75 -15.82
C ALA A 270 -9.33 -16.43 -14.32
N ILE A 271 -10.36 -16.80 -13.56
CA ILE A 271 -10.40 -16.55 -12.11
C ILE A 271 -9.31 -17.36 -11.39
N TYR A 272 -9.15 -18.65 -11.70
CA TYR A 272 -8.07 -19.43 -11.09
C TYR A 272 -6.67 -18.93 -11.45
N GLY A 273 -6.50 -18.47 -12.69
CA GLY A 273 -5.27 -17.83 -13.16
C GLY A 273 -4.95 -16.57 -12.36
N ALA A 274 -5.92 -15.69 -12.15
CA ALA A 274 -5.75 -14.50 -11.30
C ALA A 274 -5.38 -14.88 -9.85
N LEU A 275 -5.90 -16.00 -9.34
CA LEU A 275 -5.57 -16.49 -7.99
C LEU A 275 -4.26 -17.26 -7.89
N ALA A 276 -3.59 -17.55 -9.02
CA ALA A 276 -2.49 -18.50 -9.13
C ALA A 276 -2.84 -19.90 -8.58
N GLN A 277 -4.07 -20.36 -8.84
CA GLN A 277 -4.63 -21.63 -8.35
C GLN A 277 -4.75 -22.71 -9.44
N GLY A 278 -4.04 -22.56 -10.56
CA GLY A 278 -4.10 -23.51 -11.68
C GLY A 278 -5.31 -23.28 -12.57
N ASP A 279 -5.97 -24.36 -12.99
CA ASP A 279 -7.07 -24.40 -13.94
C ASP A 279 -8.21 -25.30 -13.45
N ILE A 280 -9.31 -25.35 -14.19
CA ILE A 280 -10.48 -26.18 -13.89
C ILE A 280 -10.14 -27.65 -13.67
N GLY A 281 -9.19 -28.22 -14.43
CA GLY A 281 -8.80 -29.63 -14.33
C GLY A 281 -8.08 -29.95 -13.03
N ARG A 282 -7.38 -28.98 -12.43
CA ARG A 282 -6.77 -29.13 -11.09
C ARG A 282 -7.81 -29.21 -9.98
N HIS A 283 -8.91 -28.47 -10.09
CA HIS A 283 -9.97 -28.42 -9.07
C HIS A 283 -11.05 -29.50 -9.29
N PHE A 284 -11.28 -29.85 -10.55
CA PHE A 284 -12.31 -30.81 -10.98
C PHE A 284 -11.71 -31.82 -11.96
N PRO A 285 -10.89 -32.78 -11.48
CA PRO A 285 -10.24 -33.74 -12.36
C PRO A 285 -11.27 -34.57 -13.14
N PRO A 286 -11.17 -34.70 -14.47
CA PRO A 286 -12.14 -35.45 -15.28
C PRO A 286 -12.14 -36.95 -14.99
N SER A 287 -11.09 -37.47 -14.35
CA SER A 287 -11.02 -38.87 -13.88
C SER A 287 -11.92 -39.14 -12.67
N ASP A 288 -12.39 -38.11 -11.96
CA ASP A 288 -13.23 -38.26 -10.78
C ASP A 288 -14.71 -38.37 -11.20
N PRO A 289 -15.37 -39.52 -10.94
CA PRO A 289 -16.75 -39.75 -11.34
C PRO A 289 -17.75 -38.75 -10.76
N GLN A 290 -17.43 -38.07 -9.65
CA GLN A 290 -18.35 -37.15 -8.99
C GLN A 290 -18.67 -35.90 -9.84
N TRP A 291 -17.76 -35.52 -10.76
CA TRP A 291 -17.93 -34.35 -11.62
C TRP A 291 -18.55 -34.67 -12.97
N LYS A 292 -18.83 -35.95 -13.25
CA LYS A 292 -19.41 -36.38 -14.51
C LYS A 292 -20.83 -35.82 -14.67
N GLY A 293 -20.98 -34.89 -15.60
CA GLY A 293 -22.28 -34.25 -15.89
C GLY A 293 -22.65 -33.11 -14.94
N ALA A 294 -21.72 -32.64 -14.10
CA ALA A 294 -21.93 -31.49 -13.24
C ALA A 294 -21.93 -30.19 -14.05
N GLU A 295 -23.02 -29.43 -14.04
CA GLU A 295 -23.23 -28.20 -14.82
C GLU A 295 -22.11 -27.15 -14.66
N SER A 296 -21.69 -26.48 -15.74
CA SER A 296 -20.50 -25.61 -15.75
C SER A 296 -20.58 -24.45 -14.75
N HIS A 297 -21.79 -24.01 -14.39
CA HIS A 297 -22.00 -22.97 -13.40
C HIS A 297 -21.47 -23.35 -12.00
N ILE A 298 -21.35 -24.65 -11.69
CA ILE A 298 -20.79 -25.15 -10.43
C ILE A 298 -19.31 -24.79 -10.32
N PHE A 299 -18.56 -25.00 -11.40
CA PHE A 299 -17.12 -24.71 -11.47
C PHE A 299 -16.86 -23.20 -11.37
N LEU A 300 -17.62 -22.41 -12.11
CA LEU A 300 -17.50 -20.95 -12.09
C LEU A 300 -17.84 -20.37 -10.70
N ARG A 301 -18.91 -20.86 -10.07
CA ARG A 301 -19.29 -20.45 -8.71
C ARG A 301 -18.19 -20.81 -7.71
N HIS A 302 -17.59 -22.00 -7.84
CA HIS A 302 -16.49 -22.39 -6.96
C HIS A 302 -15.28 -21.47 -7.12
N ALA A 303 -14.85 -21.14 -8.34
CA ALA A 303 -13.74 -20.21 -8.56
C ALA A 303 -14.03 -18.81 -7.96
N ALA A 304 -15.25 -18.30 -8.14
CA ALA A 304 -15.66 -17.02 -7.53
C ALA A 304 -15.72 -17.08 -5.99
N MET A 305 -16.13 -18.20 -5.40
CA MET A 305 -16.10 -18.40 -3.95
C MET A 305 -14.66 -18.48 -3.43
N LEU A 306 -13.76 -19.17 -4.14
CA LEU A 306 -12.35 -19.25 -3.76
C LEU A 306 -11.68 -17.88 -3.76
N ALA A 307 -11.98 -17.04 -4.77
CA ALA A 307 -11.48 -15.66 -4.81
C ALA A 307 -11.84 -14.90 -3.53
N ARG A 308 -13.11 -14.98 -3.11
CA ARG A 308 -13.60 -14.36 -1.86
C ARG A 308 -12.95 -14.93 -0.61
N GLN A 309 -12.76 -16.25 -0.54
CA GLN A 309 -12.07 -16.90 0.59
C GLN A 309 -10.62 -16.45 0.72
N MET A 310 -9.95 -16.09 -0.39
CA MET A 310 -8.60 -15.53 -0.41
C MET A 310 -8.56 -14.00 -0.15
N GLY A 311 -9.74 -13.39 0.05
CA GLY A 311 -9.91 -11.96 0.34
C GLY A 311 -9.94 -11.08 -0.90
N TYR A 312 -10.19 -11.64 -2.08
CA TYR A 312 -10.39 -10.86 -3.32
C TYR A 312 -11.86 -10.68 -3.64
N GLU A 313 -12.19 -9.53 -4.20
CA GLU A 313 -13.44 -9.27 -4.91
C GLU A 313 -13.20 -9.32 -6.43
N ILE A 314 -14.20 -9.77 -7.19
CA ILE A 314 -14.17 -9.68 -8.65
C ILE A 314 -14.58 -8.25 -9.03
N SER A 315 -13.66 -7.50 -9.63
CA SER A 315 -13.92 -6.13 -10.09
C SER A 315 -14.71 -6.13 -11.39
N ASN A 316 -14.26 -6.86 -12.41
CA ASN A 316 -14.94 -6.99 -13.69
C ASN A 316 -14.51 -8.27 -14.42
N ALA A 317 -15.35 -8.73 -15.35
CA ALA A 317 -15.08 -9.84 -16.24
C ALA A 317 -15.46 -9.50 -17.68
N ASP A 318 -14.70 -10.01 -18.65
CA ASP A 318 -14.97 -9.87 -20.08
C ASP A 318 -14.77 -11.22 -20.77
N VAL A 319 -15.78 -11.68 -21.51
CA VAL A 319 -15.77 -12.96 -22.23
C VAL A 319 -15.99 -12.70 -23.71
N THR A 320 -15.11 -13.24 -24.55
CA THR A 320 -15.19 -13.17 -26.01
C THR A 320 -15.38 -14.57 -26.57
N LEU A 321 -16.53 -14.82 -27.19
CA LEU A 321 -16.80 -16.04 -27.94
C LEU A 321 -16.32 -15.88 -29.39
N ILE A 322 -15.57 -16.86 -29.88
CA ILE A 322 -14.99 -16.86 -31.22
C ILE A 322 -15.64 -17.99 -32.02
N CYS A 323 -16.62 -17.64 -32.85
CA CYS A 323 -17.37 -18.58 -33.68
C CYS A 323 -18.08 -17.89 -34.85
N GLU A 324 -18.33 -18.64 -35.93
CA GLU A 324 -19.22 -18.17 -37.01
C GLU A 324 -20.71 -18.28 -36.63
N ARG A 325 -21.05 -19.35 -35.91
CA ARG A 325 -22.41 -19.66 -35.43
C ARG A 325 -22.34 -20.30 -34.04
N PRO A 326 -23.35 -20.11 -33.17
CA PRO A 326 -24.52 -19.24 -33.34
C PRO A 326 -24.19 -17.74 -33.29
N LYS A 327 -25.13 -16.89 -33.73
CA LYS A 327 -25.02 -15.43 -33.52
C LYS A 327 -25.17 -15.10 -32.04
N VAL A 328 -24.10 -14.64 -31.40
CA VAL A 328 -24.08 -14.32 -29.96
C VAL A 328 -24.77 -12.98 -29.64
N GLY A 329 -24.71 -11.99 -30.53
CA GLY A 329 -25.22 -10.63 -30.29
C GLY A 329 -26.64 -10.55 -29.67
N PRO A 330 -27.64 -11.29 -30.17
CA PRO A 330 -28.99 -11.34 -29.59
C PRO A 330 -29.07 -11.90 -28.16
N HIS A 331 -28.07 -12.66 -27.72
CA HIS A 331 -28.05 -13.36 -26.43
C HIS A 331 -27.05 -12.77 -25.43
N ALA A 332 -26.12 -11.91 -25.89
CA ALA A 332 -25.03 -11.36 -25.09
C ALA A 332 -25.49 -10.70 -23.77
N GLY A 333 -26.61 -9.95 -23.79
CA GLY A 333 -27.15 -9.34 -22.57
C GLY A 333 -27.62 -10.37 -21.53
N ALA A 334 -28.29 -11.44 -21.98
CA ALA A 334 -28.74 -12.52 -21.10
C ALA A 334 -27.54 -13.33 -20.55
N MET A 335 -26.52 -13.54 -21.38
CA MET A 335 -25.26 -14.18 -20.98
C MET A 335 -24.53 -13.37 -19.90
N ALA A 336 -24.35 -12.07 -20.12
CA ALA A 336 -23.69 -11.19 -19.17
C ALA A 336 -24.42 -11.16 -17.82
N LEU A 337 -25.75 -11.04 -17.83
CA LEU A 337 -26.58 -11.12 -16.62
C LEU A 337 -26.42 -12.48 -15.92
N ARG A 338 -26.43 -13.58 -16.67
CA ARG A 338 -26.32 -14.91 -16.08
C ARG A 338 -24.95 -15.13 -15.40
N LEU A 339 -23.88 -14.70 -16.06
CA LEU A 339 -22.54 -14.74 -15.49
C LEU A 339 -22.43 -13.85 -14.25
N SER A 340 -23.00 -12.64 -14.27
CA SER A 340 -22.95 -11.70 -13.15
C SER A 340 -23.66 -12.25 -11.91
N GLU A 341 -24.79 -12.94 -12.07
CA GLU A 341 -25.48 -13.65 -10.99
C GLU A 341 -24.60 -14.76 -10.37
N ILE A 342 -23.95 -15.57 -11.20
CA ILE A 342 -23.16 -16.72 -10.76
C ILE A 342 -21.92 -16.28 -10.00
N ILE A 343 -21.20 -15.27 -10.52
CA ILE A 343 -20.01 -14.72 -9.86
C ILE A 343 -20.35 -13.63 -8.85
N SER A 344 -21.63 -13.28 -8.69
CA SER A 344 -22.20 -12.26 -7.80
C SER A 344 -21.50 -10.90 -7.88
N VAL A 345 -21.59 -10.29 -9.06
CA VAL A 345 -21.17 -8.91 -9.34
C VAL A 345 -22.29 -8.16 -10.08
N GLU A 346 -22.22 -6.84 -10.11
CA GLU A 346 -23.18 -6.02 -10.85
C GLU A 346 -23.13 -6.33 -12.36
N PRO A 347 -24.29 -6.35 -13.07
CA PRO A 347 -24.34 -6.71 -14.49
C PRO A 347 -23.47 -5.83 -15.39
N ASP A 348 -23.27 -4.55 -15.04
CA ASP A 348 -22.44 -3.60 -15.80
C ASP A 348 -20.92 -3.88 -15.68
N ARG A 349 -20.53 -4.80 -14.79
CA ARG A 349 -19.15 -5.27 -14.61
C ARG A 349 -18.85 -6.55 -15.41
N VAL A 350 -19.83 -7.08 -16.16
CA VAL A 350 -19.65 -8.26 -17.00
C VAL A 350 -19.93 -7.93 -18.45
N SER A 351 -18.94 -8.15 -19.31
CA SER A 351 -19.07 -8.04 -20.77
C SER A 351 -19.07 -9.42 -21.40
N VAL A 352 -20.02 -9.68 -22.30
CA VAL A 352 -20.00 -10.84 -23.20
C VAL A 352 -20.09 -10.32 -24.62
N LYS A 353 -19.10 -10.67 -25.44
CA LYS A 353 -19.02 -10.26 -26.84
C LYS A 353 -18.59 -11.42 -27.72
N ALA A 354 -18.68 -11.23 -29.03
CA ALA A 354 -18.29 -12.25 -29.97
C ALA A 354 -17.62 -11.67 -31.21
N THR A 355 -16.80 -12.51 -31.83
CA THR A 355 -16.20 -12.25 -33.13
C THR A 355 -16.23 -13.52 -33.98
N THR A 356 -16.37 -13.32 -35.29
CA THR A 356 -16.13 -14.36 -36.30
C THR A 356 -14.63 -14.54 -36.51
N SER A 357 -14.25 -15.61 -37.21
CA SER A 357 -12.88 -15.78 -37.72
C SER A 357 -12.82 -15.60 -39.23
N GLU A 358 -13.82 -14.91 -39.80
CA GLU A 358 -13.95 -14.64 -41.23
C GLU A 358 -13.84 -15.92 -42.09
N ARG A 359 -14.44 -17.02 -41.60
CA ARG A 359 -14.36 -18.37 -42.20
C ARG A 359 -12.95 -18.98 -42.27
N LEU A 360 -12.00 -18.43 -41.52
CA LEU A 360 -10.63 -18.94 -41.38
C LEU A 360 -10.50 -19.79 -40.11
N GLY A 361 -9.62 -20.80 -40.17
CA GLY A 361 -9.35 -21.67 -39.01
C GLY A 361 -10.52 -22.58 -38.63
N PHE A 362 -10.39 -23.27 -37.50
CA PHE A 362 -11.38 -24.26 -37.05
C PHE A 362 -12.70 -23.60 -36.63
N THR A 363 -12.63 -22.43 -35.99
CA THR A 363 -13.79 -21.60 -35.65
C THR A 363 -14.51 -21.11 -36.90
N GLY A 364 -13.75 -20.72 -37.94
CA GLY A 364 -14.28 -20.29 -39.24
C GLY A 364 -14.89 -21.42 -40.09
N ARG A 365 -14.36 -22.64 -39.98
CA ARG A 365 -14.93 -23.84 -40.63
C ARG A 365 -16.05 -24.49 -39.83
N GLU A 366 -16.48 -23.85 -38.74
CA GLU A 366 -17.50 -24.37 -37.82
C GLU A 366 -17.19 -25.78 -37.29
N GLU A 367 -15.91 -26.04 -37.00
CA GLU A 367 -15.42 -27.28 -36.37
C GLU A 367 -15.54 -27.20 -34.83
N GLY A 368 -15.62 -26.00 -34.26
CA GLY A 368 -15.81 -25.77 -32.84
C GLY A 368 -15.99 -24.28 -32.50
N ILE A 369 -16.10 -24.00 -31.20
CA ILE A 369 -16.14 -22.65 -30.63
C ILE A 369 -14.94 -22.50 -29.71
N ALA A 370 -14.28 -21.34 -29.76
CA ALA A 370 -13.28 -20.94 -28.77
C ALA A 370 -13.82 -19.79 -27.91
N ALA A 371 -13.33 -19.67 -26.69
CA ALA A 371 -13.61 -18.54 -25.81
C ALA A 371 -12.32 -18.00 -25.20
N ILE A 372 -12.23 -16.67 -25.09
CA ILE A 372 -11.24 -15.98 -24.27
C ILE A 372 -11.98 -15.25 -23.16
N ALA A 373 -11.49 -15.37 -21.93
CA ALA A 373 -12.00 -14.59 -20.81
C ALA A 373 -10.86 -13.85 -20.10
N THR A 374 -11.14 -12.63 -19.66
CA THR A 374 -10.25 -11.84 -18.80
C THR A 374 -11.01 -11.40 -17.56
N VAL A 375 -10.38 -11.49 -16.39
CA VAL A 375 -10.97 -11.07 -15.12
C VAL A 375 -9.98 -10.22 -14.32
N THR A 376 -10.51 -9.22 -13.62
CA THR A 376 -9.76 -8.42 -12.66
C THR A 376 -10.24 -8.74 -11.26
N LEU A 377 -9.32 -9.11 -10.37
CA LEU A 377 -9.56 -9.27 -8.94
C LEU A 377 -8.91 -8.11 -8.18
N VAL A 378 -9.56 -7.63 -7.14
CA VAL A 378 -9.04 -6.56 -6.27
C VAL A 378 -9.14 -6.96 -4.80
N LYS A 379 -8.16 -6.53 -4.01
CA LYS A 379 -8.15 -6.66 -2.55
C LYS A 379 -7.64 -5.34 -1.97
N GLY A 380 -8.51 -4.66 -1.23
CA GLY A 380 -8.25 -3.40 -0.53
C GLY A 380 -8.34 -3.60 0.96
#